data_AF-A0A4Q2YTH5-F1
#
_entry.id   AF-A0A4Q2YTH5-F1
#
_cell.length_a   1.000
_cell.length_b   1.000
_cell.length_c   1.000
_cell.angle_alpha   90.00
_cell.angle_beta   90.00
_cell.angle_gamma   90.00
#
_symmetry.space_group_name_H-M   'P 1'
#
loop_
_entity.id
_entity.type
_entity.pdbx_description
1 polymer ?
#
loop_
_entity_poly.entity_id
_entity_poly.type
_entity_poly.pdbx_seq_one_letter_code
_entity_poly.pdbx_strand_id
1 'polypeptide(L)'
;LRIVDTLLTSFPHFYASQAAAADPWKRQKMERLTLLLKAALEARDKVGLKMNLPADKLPALLDKLPAMRRPTVSQLSEEGWVAVETIIDEKVVRDIIPTLKELGAEGIIEYPLNKIVP
;
A
#
# COMPACT_ATOMS: atom_id res chain seq x y z
N LEU A 1 27.53 17.60 -26.23
CA LEU A 1 26.17 17.14 -26.61
C LEU A 1 25.17 17.79 -25.65
N ARG A 2 24.02 18.30 -26.11
CA ARG A 2 22.93 18.78 -25.23
C ARG A 2 21.57 18.32 -25.78
N ILE A 3 20.65 17.95 -24.89
CA ILE A 3 19.26 17.64 -25.27
C ILE A 3 18.61 18.94 -25.75
N VAL A 4 17.96 18.90 -26.92
CA VAL A 4 17.26 20.06 -27.52
C VAL A 4 15.77 20.00 -27.22
N ASP A 5 15.15 18.82 -27.33
CA ASP A 5 13.75 18.61 -26.99
C ASP A 5 13.41 17.13 -26.76
N THR A 6 12.22 16.83 -26.21
CA THR A 6 11.65 15.49 -26.02
C THR A 6 10.41 15.31 -26.89
N LEU A 7 10.47 14.40 -27.87
CA LEU A 7 9.36 14.16 -28.80
C LEU A 7 8.30 13.19 -28.26
N LEU A 8 8.73 12.20 -27.47
CA LEU A 8 7.85 11.15 -26.94
C LEU A 8 8.43 10.60 -25.64
N THR A 9 7.55 10.37 -24.66
CA THR A 9 7.83 9.55 -23.48
C THR A 9 7.04 8.25 -23.61
N SER A 10 7.71 7.11 -23.42
CA SER A 10 7.09 5.79 -23.52
C SER A 10 6.96 5.15 -22.14
N PHE A 11 5.84 4.46 -21.93
CA PHE A 11 5.58 3.64 -20.75
C PHE A 11 5.05 2.28 -21.21
N PRO A 12 5.20 1.21 -20.40
CA PRO A 12 4.54 -0.05 -20.68
C PRO A 12 3.01 0.12 -20.69
N HIS A 13 2.37 -0.39 -21.74
CA HIS A 13 0.92 -0.36 -21.90
C HIS A 13 0.39 -1.78 -22.18
N PHE A 14 -0.81 -2.08 -21.67
CA PHE A 14 -1.52 -3.30 -22.02
C PHE A 14 -2.44 -3.02 -23.22
N TYR A 15 -2.13 -3.60 -24.37
CA TYR A 15 -2.90 -3.45 -25.60
C TYR A 15 -3.59 -4.74 -26.03
N ALA A 16 -4.74 -4.60 -26.68
CA ALA A 16 -5.48 -5.69 -27.30
C ALA A 16 -6.00 -5.24 -28.67
N SER A 17 -6.03 -6.14 -29.65
CA SER A 17 -6.70 -5.88 -30.92
C SER A 17 -8.22 -5.87 -30.72
N GLN A 18 -8.93 -5.11 -31.56
CA GLN A 18 -10.40 -5.04 -31.50
C GLN A 18 -11.05 -6.42 -31.67
N ALA A 19 -10.51 -7.26 -32.57
CA ALA A 19 -11.00 -8.63 -32.77
C ALA A 19 -10.82 -9.51 -31.52
N ALA A 20 -9.69 -9.38 -30.80
CA ALA A 20 -9.48 -10.10 -29.56
C ALA A 20 -10.36 -9.57 -28.41
N ALA A 21 -10.64 -8.27 -28.38
CA ALA A 21 -11.53 -7.66 -27.39
C ALA A 21 -13.02 -8.01 -27.60
N ALA A 22 -13.42 -8.36 -28.83
CA ALA A 22 -14.77 -8.81 -29.16
C ALA A 22 -15.04 -10.28 -28.78
N ASP A 23 -14.00 -11.10 -28.65
CA ASP A 23 -14.09 -12.49 -28.19
C ASP A 23 -14.33 -12.51 -26.65
N PRO A 24 -15.46 -13.06 -26.16
CA PRO A 24 -15.79 -13.00 -24.73
C PRO A 24 -14.78 -13.71 -23.83
N TRP A 25 -14.23 -14.83 -24.27
CA TRP A 25 -13.27 -15.60 -23.49
C TRP A 25 -11.94 -14.86 -23.38
N LYS A 26 -11.44 -14.31 -24.49
CA LYS A 26 -10.21 -13.50 -24.50
C LYS A 26 -10.39 -12.23 -23.67
N ARG A 27 -11.53 -11.55 -23.81
CA ARG A 27 -11.85 -10.35 -23.04
C ARG A 27 -11.80 -10.63 -21.54
N GLN A 28 -12.44 -11.69 -21.07
CA GLN A 28 -12.41 -12.06 -19.65
C GLN A 28 -10.99 -12.33 -19.15
N LYS A 29 -10.14 -13.00 -19.96
CA LYS A 29 -8.73 -13.23 -19.61
C LYS A 29 -7.95 -11.92 -19.52
N MET A 30 -8.15 -11.00 -20.45
CA MET A 30 -7.51 -9.68 -20.45
C MET A 30 -7.92 -8.85 -19.24
N GLU A 31 -9.20 -8.88 -18.86
CA GLU A 31 -9.71 -8.19 -17.67
C GLU A 31 -9.07 -8.73 -16.38
N ARG A 32 -8.93 -10.06 -16.25
CA ARG A 32 -8.25 -10.68 -15.11
C ARG A 32 -6.78 -10.29 -15.03
N LEU A 33 -6.06 -10.30 -16.16
CA LEU A 33 -4.67 -9.84 -16.21
C LEU A 33 -4.54 -8.36 -15.84
N THR A 34 -5.41 -7.53 -16.40
CA THR A 34 -5.43 -6.09 -16.14
C THR A 34 -5.69 -5.80 -14.66
N LEU A 35 -6.61 -6.53 -14.02
CA LEU A 35 -6.85 -6.43 -12.58
C LEU A 35 -5.59 -6.72 -11.78
N LEU A 36 -4.89 -7.83 -12.07
CA LEU A 36 -3.69 -8.23 -11.34
C LEU A 36 -2.52 -7.26 -11.56
N LEU A 37 -2.37 -6.72 -12.77
CA LEU A 37 -1.35 -5.72 -13.10
C LEU A 37 -1.61 -4.41 -12.36
N LYS A 38 -2.86 -3.93 -12.37
CA LYS A 38 -3.26 -2.74 -11.60
C LYS A 38 -3.04 -2.95 -10.11
N ALA A 39 -3.36 -4.13 -9.57
CA ALA A 39 -3.15 -4.41 -8.16
C ALA A 39 -1.67 -4.41 -7.75
N ALA A 40 -0.79 -4.89 -8.64
CA ALA A 40 0.66 -4.81 -8.41
C ALA A 40 1.17 -3.36 -8.49
N LEU A 41 0.66 -2.56 -9.43
CA LEU A 41 1.00 -1.13 -9.54
C LEU A 41 0.56 -0.35 -8.29
N GLU A 42 -0.64 -0.62 -7.78
CA GLU A 42 -1.16 0.02 -6.56
C GLU A 42 -0.33 -0.34 -5.32
N ALA A 43 0.18 -1.58 -5.25
CA ALA A 43 1.03 -2.01 -4.14
C ALA A 43 2.46 -1.48 -4.20
N ARG A 44 2.93 -1.08 -5.39
CA ARG A 44 4.37 -0.85 -5.66
C ARG A 44 5.02 0.14 -4.70
N ASP A 45 4.29 1.20 -4.35
CA ASP A 45 4.82 2.30 -3.54
C ASP A 45 4.20 2.28 -2.12
N LYS A 46 3.66 1.13 -1.69
CA LYS A 46 2.95 0.94 -0.42
C LYS A 46 3.59 -0.19 0.39
N VAL A 47 3.57 -0.04 1.72
CA VAL A 47 4.00 -1.07 2.66
C VAL A 47 2.94 -1.32 3.72
N GLY A 48 2.95 -2.53 4.27
CA GLY A 48 2.22 -2.83 5.49
C GLY A 48 3.08 -2.49 6.70
N LEU A 49 2.48 -1.83 7.69
CA LEU A 49 3.05 -1.62 9.00
C LEU A 49 2.21 -2.37 10.04
N LYS A 50 2.88 -3.13 10.90
CA LYS A 50 2.30 -3.79 12.06
C LYS A 50 3.06 -3.40 13.30
N MET A 51 2.36 -3.08 14.38
CA MET A 51 2.97 -2.66 15.64
C MET A 51 2.07 -2.98 16.82
N ASN A 52 2.65 -3.00 18.02
CA ASN A 52 1.92 -3.02 19.28
C ASN A 52 1.98 -1.64 19.91
N LEU A 53 0.93 -1.25 20.64
CA LEU A 53 0.83 0.04 21.30
C LEU A 53 0.02 -0.09 22.59
N PRO A 54 0.33 0.66 23.66
CA PRO A 54 -0.57 0.85 24.78
C PRO A 54 -1.92 1.41 24.31
N ALA A 55 -3.02 0.84 24.81
CA ALA A 55 -4.37 1.14 24.36
C ALA A 55 -4.76 2.62 24.58
N ASP A 56 -4.21 3.26 25.62
CA ASP A 56 -4.41 4.68 25.94
C ASP A 56 -3.75 5.63 24.92
N LYS A 57 -2.74 5.16 24.18
CA LYS A 57 -2.04 5.92 23.14
C LYS A 57 -2.68 5.80 21.75
N LEU A 58 -3.65 4.90 21.59
CA LEU A 58 -4.31 4.67 20.30
C LEU A 58 -4.90 5.95 19.68
N PRO A 59 -5.61 6.84 20.42
CA PRO A 59 -6.13 8.07 19.83
C PRO A 59 -5.04 8.96 19.24
N ALA A 60 -3.93 9.15 19.97
CA ALA A 60 -2.80 9.95 19.49
C ALA A 60 -2.12 9.34 18.26
N LEU A 61 -2.08 8.01 18.16
CA LEU A 61 -1.61 7.31 16.96
C LEU A 61 -2.51 7.57 15.76
N LEU A 62 -3.83 7.46 15.94
CA LEU A 62 -4.82 7.66 14.86
C LEU A 62 -4.76 9.08 14.28
N ASP A 63 -4.46 10.08 15.10
CA ASP A 63 -4.28 11.47 14.64
C ASP A 63 -3.02 11.68 13.81
N LYS A 64 -1.98 10.85 14.03
CA LYS A 64 -0.68 10.98 13.34
C LYS A 64 -0.53 10.09 12.11
N LEU A 65 -1.34 9.05 11.94
CA LEU A 65 -1.21 8.10 10.84
C LEU A 65 -1.85 8.61 9.53
N PRO A 66 -1.07 8.82 8.46
CA PRO A 66 -1.59 9.07 7.11
C PRO A 66 -2.01 7.73 6.48
N ALA A 67 -3.09 7.14 6.96
CA ALA A 67 -3.52 5.81 6.52
C ALA A 67 -4.51 5.89 5.33
N MET A 68 -4.30 5.03 4.31
CA MET A 68 -5.21 4.90 3.15
C MET A 68 -6.61 4.40 3.54
N ARG A 69 -6.69 3.58 4.60
CA ARG A 69 -7.93 3.05 5.21
C ARG A 69 -7.78 3.12 6.74
N ARG A 70 -8.89 3.05 7.48
CA ARG A 70 -8.83 2.98 8.95
C ARG A 70 -7.94 1.79 9.35
N PRO A 71 -6.96 1.97 10.24
CA PRO A 71 -6.08 0.88 10.65
C PRO A 71 -6.88 -0.22 11.35
N THR A 72 -6.45 -1.46 11.18
CA THR A 72 -6.98 -2.59 11.93
C THR A 72 -6.43 -2.52 13.34
N VAL A 73 -7.32 -2.61 14.34
CA VAL A 73 -6.95 -2.61 15.76
C VAL A 73 -7.47 -3.90 16.37
N SER A 74 -6.58 -4.68 17.00
CA SER A 74 -6.89 -5.94 17.67
C SER A 74 -6.38 -5.91 19.11
N GLN A 75 -7.19 -6.39 20.06
CA GLN A 75 -6.73 -6.54 21.45
C GLN A 75 -5.69 -7.67 21.54
N LEU A 76 -4.64 -7.43 22.31
CA LEU A 76 -3.63 -8.45 22.61
C LEU A 76 -4.04 -9.26 23.83
N SER A 77 -3.37 -10.40 24.04
CA SER A 77 -3.54 -11.22 25.25
C SER A 77 -3.08 -10.50 26.52
N GLU A 78 -2.18 -9.53 26.37
CA GLU A 78 -1.73 -8.66 27.45
C GLU A 78 -2.74 -7.51 27.61
N GLU A 79 -3.28 -7.37 28.82
CA GLU A 79 -4.21 -6.28 29.12
C GLU A 79 -3.55 -4.91 28.94
N GLY A 80 -4.31 -3.96 28.40
CA GLY A 80 -3.83 -2.60 28.17
C GLY A 80 -3.04 -2.39 26.87
N TRP A 81 -2.88 -3.43 26.03
CA TRP A 81 -2.19 -3.32 24.75
C TRP A 81 -3.07 -3.69 23.55
N VAL A 82 -2.77 -3.06 22.41
CA VAL A 82 -3.41 -3.33 21.12
C VAL A 82 -2.37 -3.55 20.03
N ALA A 83 -2.67 -4.45 19.11
CA ALA A 83 -1.98 -4.56 17.83
C ALA A 83 -2.66 -3.62 16.82
N VAL A 84 -1.86 -2.83 16.13
CA VAL A 84 -2.29 -1.92 15.07
C VAL A 84 -1.63 -2.33 13.76
N GLU A 85 -2.44 -2.43 12.72
CA GLU A 85 -1.99 -2.76 11.37
C GLU A 85 -2.56 -1.77 10.36
N THR A 86 -1.70 -1.26 9.47
CA THR A 86 -2.05 -0.23 8.50
C THR A 86 -1.23 -0.34 7.22
N ILE A 87 -1.76 0.21 6.13
CA ILE A 87 -1.06 0.34 4.85
C ILE A 87 -0.77 1.81 4.60
N ILE A 88 0.49 2.15 4.36
CA ILE A 88 0.95 3.52 4.12
C ILE A 88 1.87 3.60 2.90
N ASP A 89 2.14 4.82 2.43
CA ASP A 89 3.16 5.09 1.42
C ASP A 89 4.56 4.82 1.97
N GLU A 90 5.35 4.04 1.22
CA GLU A 90 6.73 3.66 1.59
C GLU A 90 7.60 4.90 1.89
N LYS A 91 7.38 5.97 1.13
CA LYS A 91 8.12 7.24 1.27
C LYS A 91 7.94 7.90 2.64
N VAL A 92 6.82 7.65 3.32
CA VAL A 92 6.49 8.26 4.62
C VAL A 92 6.98 7.40 5.79
N VAL A 93 7.32 6.13 5.54
CA VAL A 93 7.73 5.17 6.57
C VAL A 93 8.93 5.67 7.37
N ARG A 94 9.94 6.22 6.68
CA ARG A 94 11.18 6.70 7.29
C ARG A 94 10.93 7.77 8.36
N ASP A 95 9.92 8.62 8.14
CA ASP A 95 9.61 9.74 9.03
C ASP A 95 8.64 9.30 10.15
N ILE A 96 7.75 8.35 9.85
CA ILE A 96 6.73 7.94 10.81
C ILE A 96 7.24 6.94 11.85
N ILE A 97 8.13 6.00 11.50
CA ILE A 97 8.62 4.99 12.44
C ILE A 97 9.23 5.62 13.71
N PRO A 98 10.09 6.66 13.65
CA PRO A 98 10.57 7.35 14.84
C PRO A 98 9.44 7.95 15.67
N THR A 99 8.48 8.60 15.02
CA THR A 99 7.30 9.20 15.68
C THR A 99 6.45 8.14 16.38
N LEU A 100 6.26 6.98 15.75
CA LEU A 100 5.56 5.83 16.35
C LEU A 100 6.30 5.33 17.59
N LYS A 101 7.63 5.27 17.53
CA LYS A 101 8.46 4.84 18.67
C LYS A 101 8.35 5.80 19.85
N GLU A 102 8.36 7.11 19.60
CA GLU A 102 8.14 8.15 20.62
C GLU A 102 6.75 8.07 21.26
N LEU A 103 5.74 7.64 20.51
CA LEU A 103 4.37 7.40 21.02
C LEU A 103 4.25 6.12 21.86
N GLY A 104 5.32 5.34 21.97
CA GLY A 104 5.34 4.09 22.74
C GLY A 104 5.02 2.85 21.92
N ALA A 105 5.09 2.92 20.58
CA ALA A 105 4.91 1.74 19.75
C ALA A 105 6.09 0.76 19.91
N GLU A 106 5.75 -0.52 19.94
CA GLU A 106 6.69 -1.64 20.07
C GLU A 106 6.49 -2.67 18.98
N GLY A 107 7.54 -3.44 18.69
CA GLY A 107 7.48 -4.49 17.68
C GLY A 107 7.03 -3.98 16.31
N ILE A 108 7.51 -2.80 15.89
CA ILE A 108 7.17 -2.21 14.59
C ILE A 108 7.81 -3.08 13.49
N ILE A 109 6.97 -3.64 12.63
CA ILE A 109 7.35 -4.48 11.50
C ILE A 109 6.85 -3.80 10.23
N GLU A 110 7.76 -3.60 9.30
CA GLU A 110 7.48 -3.17 7.94
C GLU A 110 7.57 -4.38 7.00
N TYR A 111 6.62 -4.52 6.09
CA TYR A 111 6.66 -5.58 5.08
C TYR A 111 6.16 -5.08 3.71
N PRO A 112 6.79 -5.55 2.61
CA PRO A 112 6.42 -5.13 1.27
C PRO A 112 5.08 -5.74 0.86
N LEU A 113 4.30 -5.00 0.08
CA LEU A 113 3.04 -5.47 -0.48
C LEU A 113 3.25 -5.90 -1.93
N ASN A 114 2.80 -7.11 -2.25
CA ASN A 114 2.91 -7.62 -3.62
C ASN A 114 1.76 -7.12 -4.52
N LYS A 115 0.55 -7.00 -3.97
CA LYS A 115 -0.68 -6.63 -4.67
C LYS A 115 -1.69 -6.01 -3.70
N ILE A 116 -2.37 -4.95 -4.13
CA ILE A 116 -3.52 -4.36 -3.45
C ILE A 116 -4.68 -4.37 -4.44
N VAL A 117 -5.73 -5.14 -4.14
CA VAL A 117 -6.95 -5.14 -4.95
C VAL A 117 -7.95 -4.18 -4.30
N PRO A 118 -8.37 -3.10 -4.97
CA PRO A 118 -9.30 -2.10 -4.42
C PRO A 118 -10.65 -2.65 -4.01
#